data_AF-A0A653BWS3-F1
#
_entry.id   AF-A0A653BWS3-F1
#
_cell.length_a   1.000
_cell.length_b   1.000
_cell.length_c   1.000
_cell.angle_alpha   90.00
_cell.angle_beta   90.00
_cell.angle_gamma   90.00
#
_symmetry.space_group_name_H-M   'P 1'
#
loop_
_entity.id
_entity.type
_entity.pdbx_description
1 polymer ?
#
loop_
_entity_poly.entity_id
_entity_poly.type
_entity_poly.pdbx_seq_one_letter_code
_entity_poly.pdbx_strand_id
1 'polypeptide(L)'
;MPSLSKEAALVHEALVARGLETPLRPPVQELDNETRKSLIADHMTEIMQLLNLDLSDDSLMETPHRIAKMYVDEIFSGLDYANFPKITVIENKMKVDEMVTVRDITLTSTCEHHFVTIDGK
;
A
#
# COMPACT_ATOMS: atom_id res chain seq x y z
N MET A 1 11.96 -11.34 11.60
CA MET A 1 10.74 -10.53 11.41
C MET A 1 9.88 -10.71 12.65
N PRO A 2 9.34 -9.64 13.28
CA PRO A 2 8.25 -9.84 14.23
C PRO A 2 7.11 -10.52 13.47
N SER A 3 6.50 -11.55 14.07
CA SER A 3 5.40 -12.25 13.42
C SER A 3 4.25 -11.28 13.20
N LEU A 4 3.52 -11.46 12.09
CA LEU A 4 2.25 -10.76 11.85
C LEU A 4 1.33 -10.87 13.07
N SER A 5 0.40 -9.91 13.23
CA SER A 5 -0.65 -10.06 14.22
C SER A 5 -1.51 -11.28 13.89
N LYS A 6 -2.18 -11.84 14.90
CA LYS A 6 -3.07 -12.98 14.72
C LYS A 6 -4.16 -12.67 13.69
N GLU A 7 -4.72 -11.46 13.75
CA GLU A 7 -5.78 -11.00 12.86
C GLU A 7 -5.28 -10.83 11.42
N ALA A 8 -4.08 -10.26 11.24
CA ALA A 8 -3.46 -10.12 9.92
C ALA A 8 -3.27 -11.48 9.23
N ALA A 9 -2.76 -12.48 9.97
CA ALA A 9 -2.56 -13.83 9.45
C ALA A 9 -3.89 -14.49 9.04
N LEU A 10 -4.91 -14.42 9.91
CA LEU A 10 -6.24 -14.99 9.63
C LEU A 10 -6.92 -14.35 8.41
N VAL A 11 -6.80 -13.03 8.26
CA VAL A 11 -7.39 -12.32 7.12
C VAL A 11 -6.67 -12.69 5.81
N HIS A 12 -5.34 -12.67 5.81
CA HIS A 12 -4.54 -13.06 4.65
C HIS A 12 -4.87 -14.49 4.17
N GLU A 13 -4.85 -15.47 5.08
CA GLU A 13 -5.17 -16.86 4.75
C GLU A 13 -6.58 -17.00 4.17
N ALA A 14 -7.56 -16.27 4.70
CA ALA A 14 -8.94 -16.30 4.21
C ALA A 14 -9.10 -15.68 2.82
N LEU A 15 -8.34 -14.63 2.48
CA LEU A 15 -8.34 -14.00 1.16
C LEU A 15 -7.67 -14.90 0.11
N VAL A 16 -6.50 -15.47 0.45
CA VAL A 16 -5.79 -16.43 -0.40
C VAL A 16 -6.66 -17.66 -0.69
N ALA A 17 -7.30 -18.24 0.33
CA ALA A 17 -8.17 -19.40 0.16
C ALA A 17 -9.36 -19.16 -0.78
N ARG A 18 -9.78 -17.89 -0.95
CA ARG A 18 -10.88 -17.48 -1.83
C ARG A 18 -10.40 -16.92 -3.18
N GLY A 19 -9.09 -16.80 -3.40
CA GLY A 19 -8.54 -16.17 -4.61
C GLY A 19 -8.84 -14.67 -4.71
N LEU A 20 -8.97 -13.99 -3.57
CA LEU A 20 -9.26 -12.54 -3.50
C LEU A 20 -8.05 -11.70 -3.10
N GLU A 21 -6.92 -12.34 -2.79
CA GLU A 21 -5.68 -11.61 -2.48
C GLU A 21 -5.18 -10.85 -3.72
N THR A 22 -4.66 -9.64 -3.50
CA THR A 22 -4.00 -8.86 -4.56
C THR A 22 -2.87 -9.71 -5.18
N PRO A 23 -2.71 -9.75 -6.52
CA PRO A 23 -1.70 -10.58 -7.19
C PRO A 23 -0.25 -10.24 -6.84
N LEU A 24 0.22 -10.71 -5.68
CA LEU A 24 1.58 -10.53 -5.18
C LEU A 24 2.44 -11.74 -5.53
N ARG A 25 3.71 -11.47 -5.84
CA ARG A 25 4.72 -12.52 -5.98
C ARG A 25 5.38 -12.77 -4.63
N PRO A 26 5.74 -14.02 -4.30
CA PRO A 26 6.65 -14.29 -3.20
C PRO A 26 7.94 -13.47 -3.39
N PRO A 27 8.52 -12.88 -2.33
CA PRO A 27 9.78 -12.16 -2.43
C PRO A 27 10.86 -13.08 -3.02
N VAL A 28 11.42 -12.70 -4.16
CA VAL A 28 12.52 -13.44 -4.81
C VAL A 28 13.82 -13.26 -4.01
N GLN A 29 13.97 -12.08 -3.40
CA GLN A 29 15.07 -11.73 -2.51
C GLN A 29 14.51 -10.79 -1.42
N GLU A 30 15.01 -10.91 -0.19
CA GLU A 30 14.78 -9.89 0.83
C GLU A 30 15.59 -8.65 0.47
N LEU A 31 14.89 -7.63 -0.04
CA LEU A 31 15.40 -6.28 -0.21
C LEU A 31 14.78 -5.39 0.85
N ASP A 32 15.61 -4.67 1.61
CA ASP A 32 15.13 -3.66 2.53
C ASP A 32 14.44 -2.50 1.77
N ASN A 33 13.59 -1.77 2.48
CA ASN A 33 12.78 -0.72 1.87
C ASN A 33 13.63 0.46 1.35
N GLU A 34 14.80 0.74 1.94
CA GLU A 34 15.67 1.82 1.47
C GLU A 34 16.32 1.45 0.14
N THR A 35 16.84 0.22 0.02
CA THR A 35 17.34 -0.31 -1.25
C THR A 35 16.25 -0.30 -2.32
N ARG A 36 15.02 -0.73 -1.97
CA ARG A 36 13.89 -0.73 -2.90
C ARG A 36 13.53 0.69 -3.37
N LYS A 37 13.50 1.67 -2.47
CA LYS A 37 13.26 3.08 -2.81
C LYS A 37 14.35 3.63 -3.72
N SER A 38 15.61 3.34 -3.43
CA SER A 38 16.73 3.78 -4.28
C SER A 38 16.56 3.28 -5.72
N LEU A 39 16.31 1.97 -5.89
CA LEU A 39 16.14 1.38 -7.23
C LEU A 39 14.92 1.94 -7.98
N ILE A 40 13.80 2.17 -7.27
CA ILE A 40 12.61 2.78 -7.87
C ILE A 40 12.92 4.23 -8.28
N ALA A 41 13.63 5.00 -7.44
CA ALA A 41 14.02 6.37 -7.76
C ALA A 41 14.93 6.44 -8.99
N ASP A 42 15.88 5.51 -9.13
CA ASP A 42 16.73 5.40 -10.32
C ASP A 42 15.87 5.16 -11.58
N HIS A 43 14.92 4.21 -11.53
CA HIS A 43 14.02 3.98 -12.65
C HIS A 43 13.12 5.17 -12.96
N MET A 44 12.63 5.88 -11.95
CA MET A 44 11.83 7.10 -12.15
C MET A 44 12.67 8.24 -12.75
N THR A 45 13.94 8.34 -12.39
CA THR A 45 14.90 9.27 -12.99
C THR A 45 15.00 9.03 -14.49
N GLU A 46 15.21 7.77 -14.90
CA GLU A 46 15.27 7.39 -16.32
C GLU A 46 13.96 7.70 -17.06
N ILE A 47 12.81 7.38 -16.44
CA ILE A 47 11.49 7.69 -17.02
C ILE A 47 11.32 9.20 -17.24
N MET A 48 11.70 10.03 -16.28
CA MET A 48 11.60 11.48 -16.40
C MET A 48 12.52 12.04 -17.49
N GLN A 49 13.73 11.50 -17.63
CA GLN A 49 14.65 11.88 -18.72
C GLN A 49 14.11 11.48 -20.09
N LEU A 50 13.47 10.31 -20.22
CA LEU A 50 12.80 9.87 -21.46
C LEU A 50 11.64 10.81 -21.85
N LEU A 51 11.04 11.51 -20.88
CA LEU A 51 10.04 12.55 -21.11
C LEU A 51 10.66 13.94 -21.40
N ASN A 52 11.99 14.04 -21.51
CA ASN A 52 12.75 15.27 -21.70
C ASN A 52 12.56 16.31 -20.57
N LEU A 53 12.30 15.84 -19.34
CA LEU A 53 12.23 16.72 -18.18
C LEU A 53 13.64 17.08 -17.69
N ASP A 54 13.88 18.36 -17.43
CA ASP A 54 15.15 18.86 -16.91
C ASP A 54 15.26 18.60 -15.40
N LEU A 55 15.99 17.56 -15.02
CA LEU A 55 16.19 17.20 -13.61
C LEU A 55 17.20 18.09 -12.87
N SER A 56 17.80 19.09 -13.56
CA SER A 56 18.58 20.13 -12.89
C SER A 56 17.71 21.25 -12.30
N ASP A 57 16.42 21.31 -12.69
CA ASP A 57 15.42 22.18 -12.08
C ASP A 57 15.16 21.77 -10.62
N ASP A 58 15.12 22.76 -9.73
CA ASP A 58 15.01 22.56 -8.28
C ASP A 58 13.67 21.93 -7.87
N SER A 59 12.60 22.17 -8.64
CA SER A 59 11.29 21.56 -8.41
C SER A 59 11.26 20.07 -8.80
N LEU A 60 12.04 19.69 -9.81
CA LEU A 60 12.03 18.35 -10.39
C LEU A 60 13.09 17.40 -9.80
N MET A 61 14.24 17.91 -9.36
CA MET A 61 15.38 17.12 -8.86
C MET A 61 14.98 16.05 -7.82
N GLU A 62 14.10 16.37 -6.88
CA GLU A 62 13.65 15.44 -5.82
C GLU A 62 12.42 14.60 -6.19
N THR A 63 11.86 14.77 -7.38
CA THR A 63 10.65 14.05 -7.83
C THR A 63 10.83 12.53 -7.87
N PRO A 64 11.94 11.97 -8.41
CA PRO A 64 12.14 10.53 -8.41
C PRO A 64 12.12 9.93 -6.99
N HIS A 65 12.77 10.61 -6.04
CA HIS A 65 12.75 10.21 -4.63
C HIS A 65 11.35 10.28 -4.02
N ARG A 66 10.60 11.36 -4.27
CA ARG A 66 9.21 11.50 -3.79
C ARG A 66 8.31 10.38 -4.30
N ILE A 67 8.41 10.01 -5.59
CA ILE A 67 7.63 8.92 -6.18
C ILE A 67 8.01 7.57 -5.56
N ALA A 68 9.31 7.32 -5.38
CA ALA A 68 9.78 6.09 -4.75
C ALA A 68 9.28 5.95 -3.31
N LYS A 69 9.38 7.01 -2.51
CA LYS A 69 8.83 7.06 -1.15
C LYS A 69 7.32 6.84 -1.15
N MET A 70 6.59 7.50 -2.03
CA MET A 70 5.14 7.36 -2.15
C MET A 70 4.74 5.91 -2.44
N TYR A 71 5.42 5.23 -3.36
CA TYR A 71 5.12 3.84 -3.70
C TYR A 71 5.46 2.86 -2.58
N VAL A 72 6.60 3.02 -1.90
CA VAL A 72 7.05 2.04 -0.91
C VAL A 72 6.39 2.26 0.46
N ASP A 73 6.26 3.51 0.89
CA ASP A 73 5.90 3.83 2.28
C ASP A 73 4.45 4.37 2.41
N GLU A 74 3.78 4.75 1.31
CA GLU A 74 2.50 5.48 1.37
C GLU A 74 1.37 4.72 0.66
N ILE A 75 1.19 4.92 -0.66
CA ILE A 75 -0.05 4.56 -1.37
C ILE A 75 -0.23 3.04 -1.55
N PHE A 76 0.87 2.27 -1.45
CA PHE A 76 0.84 0.80 -1.49
C PHE A 76 1.22 0.16 -0.15
N SER A 77 1.22 0.92 0.96
CA SER A 77 1.50 0.40 2.30
C SER A 77 0.62 -0.80 2.70
N GLY A 78 -0.60 -0.88 2.15
CA GLY A 78 -1.52 -2.00 2.37
C GLY A 78 -1.09 -3.34 1.75
N LEU A 79 -0.05 -3.37 0.91
CA LEU A 79 0.54 -4.63 0.41
C LEU A 79 1.36 -5.36 1.47
N ASP A 80 1.81 -4.65 2.51
CA ASP A 80 2.53 -5.24 3.64
C ASP A 80 1.58 -5.44 4.83
N TYR A 81 1.32 -6.71 5.17
CA TYR A 81 0.48 -7.08 6.30
C TYR A 81 1.05 -6.65 7.67
N ALA A 82 2.31 -6.20 7.75
CA ALA A 82 2.83 -5.53 8.95
C ALA A 82 2.09 -4.20 9.24
N ASN A 83 1.46 -3.59 8.23
CA ASN A 83 0.65 -2.38 8.35
C ASN A 83 -0.83 -2.66 8.66
N PHE A 84 -1.21 -3.93 8.86
CA PHE A 84 -2.60 -4.29 9.18
C PHE A 84 -3.04 -3.62 10.51
N PRO A 85 -4.25 -3.04 10.57
CA PRO A 85 -4.68 -2.29 11.76
C PRO A 85 -4.80 -3.20 12.99
N LYS A 86 -4.51 -2.63 14.16
CA LYS A 86 -4.77 -3.31 15.44
C LYS A 86 -6.29 -3.39 15.67
N ILE A 87 -6.82 -4.60 15.59
CA ILE A 87 -8.25 -4.84 15.80
C ILE A 87 -8.55 -4.84 17.30
N THR A 88 -9.66 -4.23 17.68
CA THR A 88 -10.19 -4.29 19.04
C THR A 88 -11.67 -4.61 18.96
N VAL A 89 -12.12 -5.52 19.81
CA VAL A 89 -13.52 -5.94 19.91
C VAL A 89 -13.97 -5.86 21.36
N ILE A 90 -15.27 -5.62 21.55
CA ILE A 90 -15.92 -5.68 22.87
C ILE A 90 -17.01 -6.75 22.83
N GLU A 91 -17.30 -7.33 24.00
CA GLU A 91 -18.41 -8.28 24.14
C GLU A 91 -19.75 -7.57 23.88
N ASN A 92 -20.62 -8.16 23.04
CA ASN A 92 -21.96 -7.63 22.76
C ASN A 92 -22.94 -7.92 23.92
N LYS A 93 -22.68 -7.33 25.10
CA LYS A 93 -23.53 -7.44 26.29
C LYS A 93 -24.90 -6.80 26.10
N MET A 94 -24.97 -5.81 25.22
CA MET A 94 -26.21 -5.08 24.88
C MET A 94 -27.13 -5.91 23.99
N LYS A 95 -26.67 -7.06 23.48
CA LYS A 95 -27.41 -7.94 22.56
C LYS A 95 -27.95 -7.18 21.36
N VAL A 96 -27.14 -6.28 20.80
CA VAL A 96 -27.46 -5.61 19.55
C VAL A 96 -27.65 -6.68 18.48
N ASP A 97 -28.85 -6.74 17.91
CA ASP A 97 -29.30 -7.68 16.88
C ASP A 97 -29.68 -6.98 15.56
N GLU A 98 -29.65 -5.66 15.55
CA GLU A 98 -29.80 -4.83 14.35
C GLU A 98 -28.45 -4.39 13.78
N MET A 99 -28.45 -3.96 12.52
CA MET A 99 -27.21 -3.54 11.84
C MET A 99 -26.61 -2.26 12.41
N VAL A 100 -25.28 -2.22 12.50
CA VAL A 100 -24.51 -0.98 12.74
C VAL A 100 -23.97 -0.50 11.40
N THR A 101 -24.25 0.75 11.04
CA THR A 101 -23.80 1.34 9.77
C THR A 101 -22.82 2.46 10.01
N VAL A 102 -21.65 2.37 9.36
CA VAL A 102 -20.74 3.49 9.14
C VAL A 102 -20.81 3.82 7.66
N ARG A 103 -21.04 5.10 7.32
CA ARG A 103 -21.20 5.58 5.95
C ARG A 103 -20.24 6.73 5.68
N ASP A 104 -20.00 6.99 4.39
CA ASP A 104 -19.14 8.08 3.92
C ASP A 104 -17.68 7.97 4.42
N ILE A 105 -17.13 6.74 4.41
CA ILE A 105 -15.76 6.48 4.87
C ILE A 105 -14.82 6.99 3.79
N THR A 106 -13.93 7.92 4.12
CA THR A 106 -12.93 8.38 3.15
C THR A 106 -12.11 7.21 2.61
N LEU A 107 -12.18 7.02 1.29
CA LEU A 107 -11.45 5.98 0.58
C LEU A 107 -10.54 6.65 -0.46
N THR A 108 -9.25 6.42 -0.33
CA THR A 108 -8.24 6.80 -1.33
C THR A 108 -7.51 5.56 -1.79
N SER A 109 -7.51 5.32 -3.10
CA SER A 109 -6.86 4.15 -3.69
C SER A 109 -6.17 4.53 -5.01
N THR A 110 -5.64 3.54 -5.71
CA THR A 110 -4.91 3.71 -6.97
C THR A 110 -5.30 2.56 -7.91
N CYS A 111 -5.72 2.89 -9.14
CA CYS A 111 -6.08 1.86 -10.12
C CYS A 111 -4.83 1.16 -10.65
N GLU A 112 -4.80 -0.17 -10.60
CA GLU A 112 -3.64 -0.97 -11.03
C GLU A 112 -3.34 -0.88 -12.53
N HIS A 113 -4.31 -0.48 -13.35
CA HIS A 113 -4.15 -0.39 -14.80
C HIS A 113 -3.34 0.84 -15.25
N HIS A 114 -3.42 1.94 -14.50
CA HIS A 114 -2.82 3.22 -14.89
C HIS A 114 -2.00 3.88 -13.79
N PHE A 115 -2.08 3.37 -12.55
CA PHE A 115 -1.45 3.91 -11.36
C PHE A 115 -1.89 5.36 -11.06
N VAL A 116 -3.19 5.63 -11.28
CA VAL A 116 -3.83 6.93 -11.03
C VAL A 116 -4.82 6.82 -9.87
N THR A 117 -5.02 7.93 -9.16
CA THR A 117 -5.90 8.08 -8.00
C THR A 117 -7.33 7.59 -8.25
N ILE A 118 -7.84 6.83 -7.29
CA ILE A 118 -9.27 6.54 -7.09
C ILE A 118 -9.69 7.32 -5.84
N ASP A 119 -10.68 8.19 -5.98
CA ASP A 119 -11.28 8.97 -4.89
C ASP A 119 -12.71 8.49 -4.62
N GLY A 120 -13.03 8.21 -3.35
CA GLY A 120 -14.27 7.52 -2.98
C GLY A 120 -14.77 7.80 -1.56
N LYS A 121 -15.89 7.15 -1.24
CA LYS A 121 -16.64 7.21 0.02
C LYS A 121 -17.09 5.83 0.47
#